data_AF-A0AAF0IBP8-F1
#
_entry.id   AF-A0AAF0IBP8-F1
#
_cell.length_a   1.000
_cell.length_b   1.000
_cell.length_c   1.000
_cell.angle_alpha   90.00
_cell.angle_beta   90.00
_cell.angle_gamma   90.00
#
_symmetry.space_group_name_H-M   'P 1'
#
loop_
_entity.id
_entity.type
_entity.pdbx_description
1 polymer ?
#
loop_
_entity_poly.entity_id
_entity_poly.type
_entity_poly.pdbx_seq_one_letter_code
_entity_poly.pdbx_strand_id
1 'polypeptide(L)'
;MPAKSDKINIIENTTYTVEPTVKEKTDLKTTIIELLEKHGPLTRNDMVEYTGLPRTTLYDALDKLILSGKIEKYVLKINKKGRPTVYYELVK
;
A
#
# COMPACT_ATOMS: atom_id res chain seq x y z
N MET A 1 -5.94 44.48 -14.69
CA MET A 1 -4.68 44.32 -15.45
C MET A 1 -3.52 44.36 -14.45
N PRO A 2 -2.43 43.60 -14.55
CA PRO A 2 -2.22 42.20 -14.95
C PRO A 2 -1.52 41.31 -13.86
N ALA A 3 -1.60 39.99 -14.11
CA ALA A 3 -0.92 38.79 -13.57
C ALA A 3 0.34 38.87 -12.67
N LYS A 4 0.43 37.93 -11.71
CA LYS A 4 1.38 36.78 -11.79
C LYS A 4 1.32 35.82 -10.59
N SER A 5 1.19 34.53 -10.94
CA SER A 5 1.94 33.38 -10.41
C SER A 5 1.50 32.74 -9.09
N ASP A 6 0.74 31.66 -9.27
CA ASP A 6 0.63 30.51 -8.39
C ASP A 6 1.99 30.07 -7.84
N LYS A 7 2.08 29.93 -6.52
CA LYS A 7 3.14 29.17 -5.85
C LYS A 7 2.47 28.04 -5.09
N ILE A 8 2.37 26.89 -5.73
CA ILE A 8 2.04 25.63 -5.08
C ILE A 8 3.34 25.18 -4.41
N ASN A 9 3.48 25.44 -3.11
CA ASN A 9 4.57 24.88 -2.31
C ASN A 9 4.25 23.41 -2.04
N ILE A 10 4.86 22.55 -2.85
CA ILE A 10 5.04 21.13 -2.58
C ILE A 10 6.15 21.04 -1.53
N ILE A 11 5.85 20.59 -0.32
CA ILE A 11 6.88 20.13 0.62
C ILE A 11 6.50 18.74 1.14
N GLU A 12 7.24 17.77 0.60
CA GLU A 12 7.27 16.35 0.90
C GLU A 12 8.12 16.11 2.13
N ASN A 13 7.52 15.85 3.30
CA ASN A 13 8.29 15.53 4.51
C ASN A 13 7.50 14.61 5.45
N THR A 14 7.21 13.38 5.03
CA THR A 14 6.96 12.29 5.99
C THR A 14 8.21 11.43 6.05
N THR A 15 9.09 11.76 6.99
CA THR A 15 10.19 10.91 7.40
C THR A 15 9.63 9.72 8.17
N TYR A 16 9.41 8.60 7.48
CA TYR A 16 9.24 7.32 8.15
C TYR A 16 10.61 6.85 8.61
N THR A 17 10.88 7.00 9.90
CA THR A 17 11.97 6.30 10.57
C THR A 17 11.63 4.83 10.56
N VAL A 18 12.21 4.06 9.65
CA VAL A 18 12.25 2.60 9.76
C VAL A 18 13.65 2.21 10.23
N GLU A 19 13.70 1.75 11.47
CA GLU A 19 14.86 1.11 12.05
C GLU A 19 15.18 -0.16 11.24
N PRO A 20 16.42 -0.34 10.74
CA PRO A 20 16.77 -1.55 10.01
C PRO A 20 17.21 -2.62 11.01
N THR A 21 16.26 -3.36 11.56
CA THR A 21 16.48 -4.66 12.20
C THR A 21 15.38 -5.57 11.63
N VAL A 22 15.65 -6.53 10.76
CA VAL A 22 16.32 -7.81 11.07
C VAL A 22 16.84 -8.43 9.76
N LYS A 23 18.04 -8.98 9.85
CA LYS A 23 18.66 -9.85 8.85
C LYS A 23 17.93 -11.20 8.82
N GLU A 24 17.36 -11.56 7.68
CA GLU A 24 17.34 -12.89 7.05
C GLU A 24 16.48 -12.77 5.79
N LYS A 25 16.55 -13.72 4.86
CA LYS A 25 15.74 -13.71 3.62
C LYS A 25 14.25 -13.74 3.96
N THR A 26 13.69 -12.58 4.26
CA THR A 26 12.28 -12.45 4.61
C THR A 26 11.53 -12.44 3.30
N ASP A 27 10.75 -13.49 3.07
CA ASP A 27 9.91 -13.60 1.89
C ASP A 27 9.00 -12.36 1.84
N LEU A 28 9.01 -11.63 0.72
CA LEU A 28 8.20 -10.42 0.52
C LEU A 28 6.74 -10.64 0.93
N LYS A 29 6.24 -11.87 0.77
CA LYS A 29 4.87 -12.24 1.16
C LYS A 29 4.66 -12.20 2.66
N THR A 30 5.64 -12.62 3.46
CA THR A 30 5.57 -12.59 4.93
C THR A 30 5.47 -11.16 5.43
N THR A 31 6.29 -10.25 4.89
CA THR A 31 6.24 -8.83 5.24
C THR A 31 4.88 -8.21 4.91
N ILE A 32 4.29 -8.58 3.76
CA ILE A 32 2.94 -8.12 3.39
C ILE A 32 1.90 -8.66 4.37
N ILE A 33 1.97 -9.94 4.75
CA ILE A 33 1.06 -10.54 5.73
C ILE A 33 1.16 -9.81 7.07
N GLU A 34 2.36 -9.61 7.62
CA GLU A 34 2.56 -8.89 8.89
C GLU A 34 2.03 -7.45 8.81
N LEU A 35 2.18 -6.79 7.66
CA LEU A 35 1.65 -5.45 7.44
C LEU A 35 0.13 -5.44 7.49
N LEU A 36 -0.54 -6.37 6.80
CA LEU A 36 -1.99 -6.50 6.82
C LEU A 36 -2.51 -6.92 8.20
N GLU A 37 -1.75 -7.70 8.97
CA GLU A 37 -2.12 -8.08 10.33
C GLU A 37 -2.05 -6.88 11.28
N LYS A 38 -1.01 -6.05 11.14
CA LYS A 38 -0.77 -4.88 12.01
C LYS A 38 -1.67 -3.69 11.68
N HIS A 39 -1.89 -3.40 10.40
CA HIS A 39 -2.63 -2.22 9.94
C HIS A 39 -4.07 -2.54 9.52
N GLY A 40 -4.41 -3.82 9.36
CA GLY A 40 -5.72 -4.25 8.87
C GLY A 40 -5.85 -4.12 7.35
N PRO A 41 -7.08 -3.88 6.85
CA PRO A 41 -7.33 -3.80 5.42
C PRO A 41 -6.66 -2.59 4.77
N LEU A 42 -5.76 -2.82 3.82
CA LEU A 42 -4.98 -1.77 3.18
C LEU A 42 -5.27 -1.68 1.68
N THR A 43 -5.11 -0.48 1.12
CA THR A 43 -5.13 -0.31 -0.34
C THR A 43 -3.75 -0.59 -0.93
N ARG A 44 -3.70 -0.75 -2.25
CA ARG A 44 -2.43 -0.90 -2.99
C ARG A 44 -1.51 0.29 -2.79
N ASN A 45 -2.06 1.50 -2.69
CA ASN A 45 -1.25 2.69 -2.49
C ASN A 45 -0.64 2.69 -1.09
N ASP A 46 -1.45 2.40 -0.07
CA ASP A 46 -0.97 2.34 1.30
C ASP A 46 0.14 1.29 1.44
N MET A 47 -0.03 0.11 0.84
CA MET A 47 1.01 -0.92 0.85
C MET A 47 2.30 -0.47 0.17
N VAL A 48 2.24 0.30 -0.92
CA VAL A 48 3.44 0.86 -1.56
C VAL A 48 4.10 1.89 -0.64
N GLU A 49 3.31 2.74 0.00
CA GLU A 49 3.82 3.74 0.94
C GLU A 49 4.48 3.11 2.17
N TYR A 50 3.90 2.03 2.72
CA TYR A 50 4.46 1.33 3.87
C TYR A 50 5.67 0.46 3.53
N THR A 51 5.66 -0.21 2.37
CA THR A 51 6.74 -1.16 2.00
C THR A 51 7.87 -0.51 1.21
N GLY A 52 7.64 0.64 0.57
CA GLY A 52 8.58 1.27 -0.35
C GLY A 52 8.87 0.44 -1.61
N LEU A 53 8.11 -0.63 -1.85
CA LEU A 53 8.34 -1.54 -2.97
C LEU A 53 7.81 -0.98 -4.29
N PRO A 54 8.47 -1.31 -5.42
CA PRO A 54 7.92 -1.03 -6.74
C PRO A 54 6.52 -1.64 -6.89
N ARG A 55 5.60 -0.87 -7.50
CA ARG A 55 4.20 -1.28 -7.73
C ARG A 55 4.10 -2.66 -8.38
N THR A 56 4.92 -2.94 -9.38
CA THR A 56 4.92 -4.21 -10.11
C THR A 56 5.28 -5.39 -9.20
N THR A 57 6.36 -5.25 -8.42
CA THR A 57 6.81 -6.27 -7.47
C THR A 57 5.77 -6.56 -6.39
N LEU A 58 5.13 -5.51 -5.87
CA LEU A 58 4.06 -5.66 -4.89
C LEU A 58 2.86 -6.40 -5.52
N TYR A 59 2.53 -6.10 -6.78
CA TYR A 59 1.39 -6.74 -7.45
C TYR A 59 1.66 -8.23 -7.66
N ASP A 60 2.85 -8.61 -8.10
CA ASP A 60 3.26 -10.01 -8.23
C ASP A 60 3.17 -10.77 -6.90
N ALA A 61 3.58 -10.13 -5.80
CA ALA A 61 3.50 -10.73 -4.47
C ALA A 61 2.06 -10.87 -3.98
N LEU A 62 1.23 -9.83 -4.17
CA LEU A 62 -0.19 -9.84 -3.81
C LEU A 62 -0.96 -10.89 -4.61
N ASP A 63 -0.74 -11.00 -5.91
CA ASP A 63 -1.42 -12.00 -6.74
C ASP A 63 -1.05 -13.43 -6.31
N LYS A 64 0.23 -13.67 -5.97
CA LYS A 64 0.64 -14.96 -5.39
C LYS A 64 -0.03 -15.24 -4.05
N LEU A 65 -0.20 -14.22 -3.21
CA LEU A 65 -0.86 -14.33 -1.91
C LEU A 65 -2.36 -14.63 -2.06
N ILE A 66 -3.04 -13.96 -3.00
CA ILE A 66 -4.44 -14.21 -3.34
C ILE A 66 -4.60 -15.63 -3.88
N LEU A 67 -3.73 -16.05 -4.79
CA LEU A 67 -3.75 -17.41 -5.35
C LEU A 67 -3.51 -18.48 -4.27
N SER A 68 -2.69 -18.16 -3.26
CA SER A 68 -2.49 -19.05 -2.11
C SER A 68 -3.62 -19.02 -1.07
N GLY A 69 -4.65 -18.19 -1.28
CA GLY A 69 -5.79 -18.05 -0.36
C GLY A 69 -5.47 -17.36 0.96
N LYS A 70 -4.32 -16.67 1.05
CA LYS A 70 -3.90 -16.00 2.30
C LYS A 70 -4.49 -14.60 2.45
N ILE A 71 -4.77 -13.92 1.34
CA ILE A 71 -5.38 -12.60 1.34
C ILE A 71 -6.55 -12.57 0.36
N GLU A 72 -7.56 -11.77 0.67
CA GLU A 72 -8.68 -11.49 -0.19
C GLU A 72 -8.75 -10.00 -0.51
N LYS A 73 -9.36 -9.68 -1.65
CA LYS A 73 -9.61 -8.29 -2.05
C LYS A 73 -11.11 -8.02 -2.05
N TYR A 74 -11.51 -6.92 -1.44
CA TYR A 74 -12.88 -6.45 -1.47
C TYR A 74 -12.94 -4.99 -1.93
N VAL A 75 -14.10 -4.61 -2.46
CA VAL A 75 -14.36 -3.24 -2.91
C VAL A 75 -15.19 -2.52 -1.87
N LEU A 76 -14.69 -1.39 -1.40
CA LEU A 76 -15.50 -0.51 -0.56
C LEU A 76 -16.46 0.26 -1.48
N LYS A 77 -17.77 -0.01 -1.38
CA LYS A 77 -18.80 0.71 -2.13
C LYS A 77 -19.02 2.10 -1.53
N ILE A 78 -18.10 3.00 -1.83
CA ILE A 78 -18.28 4.43 -1.56
C ILE A 78 -19.12 5.01 -2.71
N ASN A 79 -20.22 5.70 -2.39
CA ASN A 79 -21.09 6.41 -3.34
C ASN A 79 -20.42 7.66 -3.97
N LYS A 80 -19.12 7.59 -4.25
CA LYS A 80 -18.35 8.62 -4.95
C LYS A 80 -18.24 8.25 -6.43
N LYS A 81 -18.44 9.24 -7.29
CA LYS A 81 -18.22 9.14 -8.74
C LYS A 81 -16.74 8.85 -9.01
N GLY A 82 -16.41 7.67 -9.54
CA GLY A 82 -15.02 7.28 -9.84
C GLY A 82 -14.78 5.77 -9.80
N ARG A 83 -13.51 5.35 -9.94
CA ARG A 83 -13.10 3.94 -9.82
C ARG A 83 -13.22 3.49 -8.35
N PRO A 84 -13.91 2.36 -8.06
CA PRO A 84 -13.99 1.83 -6.70
C PRO A 84 -12.60 1.55 -6.12
N THR A 85 -12.40 1.91 -4.85
CA THR A 85 -11.18 1.59 -4.12
C THR A 85 -11.20 0.12 -3.72
N VAL A 86 -10.10 -0.58 -4.03
CA VAL A 86 -9.88 -1.98 -3.69
C VAL A 86 -9.04 -2.05 -2.43
N TYR A 87 -9.57 -2.73 -1.44
CA TYR A 87 -8.88 -3.07 -0.20
C TYR A 87 -8.49 -4.54 -0.22
N TYR A 88 -7.44 -4.84 0.51
CA TYR A 88 -6.91 -6.18 0.70
C TYR A 88 -6.93 -6.48 2.18
N GLU A 89 -7.38 -7.67 2.55
CA GLU A 89 -7.45 -8.14 3.93
C GLU A 89 -6.93 -9.58 4.01
N LEU A 90 -6.43 -9.97 5.19
CA LEU A 90 -6.03 -11.35 5.46
C LEU A 90 -7.27 -12.25 5.58
N VAL A 91 -7.21 -13.40 4.91
CA VAL A 91 -8.19 -14.47 5.10
C VAL A 91 -7.82 -15.20 6.40
N LYS A 92 -8.74 -15.27 7.36
CA LYS A 92 -8.58 -16.02 8.61
C LYS A 92 -9.14 -17.42 8.50
#